data_AF-A0A3A5Z2I4-F1
#
_entry.id   AF-A0A3A5Z2I4-F1
#
_cell.length_a   1.000
_cell.length_b   1.000
_cell.length_c   1.000
_cell.angle_alpha   90.00
_cell.angle_beta   90.00
_cell.angle_gamma   90.00
#
_symmetry.space_group_name_H-M   'P 1'
#
loop_
_entity.id
_entity.type
_entity.pdbx_description
1 polymer ?
#
loop_
_entity_poly.entity_id
_entity_poly.type
_entity_poly.pdbx_seq_one_letter_code
_entity_poly.pdbx_strand_id
1 'polypeptide(L)'
;MSKTDSFFIVFILIVWGIGGFPVALCAQGAAGVLPETHLVEVGKGYSQTSVNTAVFRNNSLVTQGDEQYISYYDAEGFLTLGKRNLHAGQWTLHRTQYKGNVKDAHNVISMMLDGDGYIHVAFDHHGQPLNYCRSIAPHSLELGEKEPMTGVDEGNVTYPEFYLLSGGDLLFAYRSGSSGRGNLVMNRYSLKEKKWSRVQDVLIDGENKRNAYWQLYVDELGTIHLSWVWRETWHVETNHDLCYARSFDNGVTWYKANGKKYDLPIRLGNAEYACRIPQNSELINQTSMSADAGGNPYIASYWRDPDSDVPQYWIVWHDGQMWHSRQVSGRTTPFSLKGGGTKMIPMARPRIVVDGGEIFYVFRDEERGSKVSLAHATDVANSKWSISDLTDFTVGAWEPSHDTELWKSRKRLHLFVQHAKQGDGERVVEFAPQPVYVLEVIR
;
A
#
# COMPACT_ATOMS: atom_id res chain seq x y z
N MET A 1 -48.90 -5.09 4.84
CA MET A 1 -48.95 -6.56 5.06
C MET A 1 -48.02 -7.15 4.02
N SER A 2 -46.91 -7.82 4.31
CA SER A 2 -46.56 -8.72 5.41
C SER A 2 -45.22 -8.36 6.07
N LYS A 3 -45.15 -8.45 7.40
CA LYS A 3 -43.89 -8.58 8.14
C LYS A 3 -43.49 -10.05 8.12
N THR A 4 -42.26 -10.34 7.70
CA THR A 4 -41.62 -11.64 7.89
C THR A 4 -40.86 -11.61 9.22
N ASP A 5 -41.41 -12.24 10.24
CA ASP A 5 -40.75 -12.47 11.52
C ASP A 5 -39.83 -13.70 11.40
N SER A 6 -38.51 -13.50 11.52
CA SER A 6 -37.55 -14.60 11.62
C SER A 6 -37.58 -15.17 13.05
N PHE A 7 -38.05 -16.40 13.19
CA PHE A 7 -37.98 -17.18 14.43
C PHE A 7 -36.54 -17.64 14.69
N PHE A 8 -35.98 -17.27 15.83
CA PHE A 8 -34.75 -17.87 16.37
C PHE A 8 -35.11 -19.10 17.21
N ILE A 9 -34.61 -20.28 16.82
CA ILE A 9 -34.66 -21.50 17.64
C ILE A 9 -33.36 -21.57 18.45
N VAL A 10 -33.46 -21.43 19.78
CA VAL A 10 -32.34 -21.65 20.70
C VAL A 10 -32.33 -23.13 21.09
N PHE A 11 -31.30 -23.88 20.71
CA PHE A 11 -31.04 -25.21 21.26
C PHE A 11 -30.32 -25.06 22.61
N ILE A 12 -31.03 -25.38 23.70
CA ILE A 12 -30.43 -25.50 25.03
C ILE A 12 -30.07 -26.97 25.26
N LEU A 13 -28.78 -27.29 25.29
CA LEU A 13 -28.27 -28.59 25.69
C LEU A 13 -28.05 -28.58 27.21
N ILE A 14 -28.96 -29.21 27.97
CA ILE A 14 -28.82 -29.36 29.43
C ILE A 14 -28.12 -30.68 29.70
N VAL A 15 -26.84 -30.63 30.05
CA VAL A 15 -26.07 -31.81 30.52
C VAL A 15 -26.26 -31.92 32.04
N TRP A 16 -26.89 -33.01 32.49
CA TRP A 16 -27.04 -33.29 33.92
C TRP A 16 -25.78 -33.94 34.48
N GLY A 17 -24.94 -33.15 35.15
CA GLY A 17 -23.85 -33.63 36.01
C GLY A 17 -24.31 -33.65 37.47
N ILE A 18 -24.11 -34.79 38.15
CA ILE A 18 -24.41 -34.94 39.58
C ILE A 18 -23.47 -34.03 40.37
N GLY A 19 -24.02 -32.94 40.93
CA GLY A 19 -23.36 -32.06 41.90
C GLY A 19 -22.53 -30.93 41.28
N GLY A 20 -23.16 -29.78 41.05
CA GLY A 20 -22.47 -28.54 40.68
C GLY A 20 -23.41 -27.55 39.98
N PHE A 21 -23.35 -26.28 40.36
CA PHE A 21 -24.17 -25.18 39.86
C PHE A 21 -24.33 -25.16 38.32
N PRO A 22 -25.49 -24.73 37.79
CA PRO A 22 -25.69 -24.64 36.35
C PRO A 22 -24.78 -23.55 35.77
N VAL A 23 -23.73 -23.97 35.05
CA VAL A 23 -22.95 -23.07 34.21
C VAL A 23 -23.68 -22.98 32.88
N ALA A 24 -24.35 -21.85 32.63
CA ALA A 24 -24.85 -21.52 31.31
C ALA A 24 -23.65 -21.20 30.41
N LEU A 25 -23.24 -22.17 29.58
CA LEU A 25 -22.25 -21.93 28.54
C LEU A 25 -22.96 -21.21 27.37
N CYS A 26 -23.07 -19.88 27.47
CA CYS A 26 -23.45 -19.06 26.33
C CYS A 26 -22.30 -19.06 25.32
N ALA A 27 -22.38 -19.94 24.31
CA ALA A 27 -21.59 -19.79 23.11
C ALA A 27 -22.11 -18.57 22.33
N GLN A 28 -21.64 -17.38 22.69
CA GLN A 28 -21.71 -16.22 21.80
C GLN A 28 -20.74 -16.48 20.66
N GLY A 29 -21.23 -17.17 19.62
CA GLY A 29 -20.61 -17.08 18.31
C GLY A 29 -20.71 -15.62 17.88
N ALA A 30 -19.61 -14.87 18.02
CA ALA A 30 -19.44 -13.63 17.31
C ALA A 30 -19.31 -13.99 15.82
N ALA A 31 -20.46 -14.22 15.15
CA ALA A 31 -20.52 -14.10 13.72
C ALA A 31 -20.25 -12.62 13.43
N GLY A 32 -18.99 -12.30 13.14
CA GLY A 32 -18.61 -10.95 12.73
C GLY A 32 -19.50 -10.58 11.55
N VAL A 33 -20.21 -9.46 11.66
CA VAL A 33 -20.92 -8.87 10.54
C VAL A 33 -19.88 -8.62 9.46
N LEU A 34 -20.01 -9.27 8.31
CA LEU A 34 -19.15 -8.99 7.17
C LEU A 34 -19.34 -7.50 6.83
N PRO A 35 -18.26 -6.73 6.66
CA PRO A 35 -18.39 -5.34 6.26
C PRO A 35 -19.16 -5.31 4.93
N GLU A 36 -20.18 -4.45 4.86
CA GLU A 36 -20.93 -4.26 3.63
C GLU A 36 -19.99 -3.64 2.59
N THR A 37 -19.99 -4.17 1.37
CA THR A 37 -19.11 -3.70 0.30
C THR A 37 -19.92 -3.32 -0.93
N HIS A 38 -19.46 -2.27 -1.61
CA HIS A 38 -20.04 -1.81 -2.86
C HIS A 38 -18.96 -1.70 -3.93
N LEU A 39 -19.13 -2.43 -5.04
CA LEU A 39 -18.20 -2.42 -6.17
C LEU A 39 -18.69 -1.43 -7.23
N VAL A 40 -17.88 -0.40 -7.47
CA VAL A 40 -18.14 0.58 -8.53
C VAL A 40 -17.23 0.29 -9.71
N GLU A 41 -17.80 -0.22 -10.80
CA GLU A 41 -17.05 -0.48 -12.04
C GLU A 41 -16.54 0.83 -12.66
N VAL A 42 -15.28 0.80 -13.08
CA VAL A 42 -14.59 1.93 -13.72
C VAL A 42 -14.51 1.71 -15.23
N GLY A 43 -13.87 0.61 -15.64
CA GLY A 43 -13.61 0.25 -17.03
C GLY A 43 -12.66 -0.95 -17.13
N LYS A 44 -12.40 -1.46 -18.34
CA LYS A 44 -11.49 -2.60 -18.53
C LYS A 44 -10.02 -2.17 -18.50
N GLY A 45 -9.21 -2.84 -17.67
CA GLY A 45 -7.77 -2.64 -17.57
C GLY A 45 -6.95 -3.83 -18.09
N TYR A 46 -5.68 -3.60 -18.37
CA TYR A 46 -4.70 -4.67 -18.62
C TYR A 46 -4.61 -5.61 -17.42
N SER A 47 -4.53 -6.92 -17.66
CA SER A 47 -4.66 -7.95 -16.61
C SER A 47 -3.67 -9.11 -16.74
N GLN A 48 -2.76 -9.08 -17.72
CA GLN A 48 -1.82 -10.17 -17.97
C GLN A 48 -0.53 -10.08 -17.13
N THR A 49 -0.34 -8.96 -16.43
CA THR A 49 0.64 -8.72 -15.37
C THR A 49 -0.06 -7.96 -14.22
N SER A 50 0.62 -7.84 -13.09
CA SER A 50 0.14 -7.10 -11.91
C SER A 50 0.42 -5.58 -11.96
N VAL A 51 0.79 -5.02 -13.12
CA VAL A 51 1.23 -3.61 -13.26
C VAL A 51 0.20 -2.57 -12.75
N ASN A 52 -1.10 -2.87 -12.84
CA ASN A 52 -2.16 -2.00 -12.33
C ASN A 52 -2.43 -2.19 -10.83
N THR A 53 -1.94 -3.27 -10.23
CA THR A 53 -2.40 -3.78 -8.93
C THR A 53 -1.23 -4.06 -7.98
N ALA A 54 -0.12 -3.36 -8.14
CA ALA A 54 1.02 -3.47 -7.23
C ALA A 54 0.80 -2.64 -5.97
N VAL A 55 1.30 -3.11 -4.82
CA VAL A 55 1.14 -2.40 -3.53
C VAL A 55 1.74 -0.98 -3.55
N PHE A 56 2.79 -0.76 -4.34
CA PHE A 56 3.58 0.48 -4.37
C PHE A 56 3.08 1.54 -5.36
N ARG A 57 1.83 1.42 -5.84
CA ARG A 57 1.15 2.52 -6.54
C ARG A 57 0.74 3.60 -5.53
N ASN A 58 1.40 4.75 -5.56
CA ASN A 58 1.19 5.87 -4.63
C ASN A 58 0.92 7.17 -5.42
N ASN A 59 -0.31 7.40 -5.91
CA ASN A 59 -1.51 6.59 -5.74
C ASN A 59 -2.03 5.99 -7.06
N SER A 60 -2.84 4.93 -6.96
CA SER A 60 -3.73 4.45 -8.03
C SER A 60 -5.08 5.14 -8.04
N LEU A 61 -5.53 5.59 -6.86
CA LEU A 61 -6.82 6.19 -6.55
C LEU A 61 -6.60 7.33 -5.55
N VAL A 62 -7.17 8.50 -5.77
CA VAL A 62 -6.99 9.66 -4.87
C VAL A 62 -8.20 10.60 -4.93
N THR A 63 -8.64 11.09 -3.78
CA THR A 63 -9.73 12.06 -3.65
C THR A 63 -9.20 13.47 -3.40
N GLN A 64 -9.82 14.46 -4.05
CA GLN A 64 -9.71 15.87 -3.67
C GLN A 64 -11.09 16.53 -3.72
N GLY A 65 -11.50 17.17 -2.63
CA GLY A 65 -12.86 17.68 -2.50
C GLY A 65 -13.89 16.54 -2.59
N ASP A 66 -14.86 16.67 -3.49
CA ASP A 66 -15.88 15.64 -3.77
C ASP A 66 -15.57 14.81 -5.03
N GLU A 67 -14.41 15.00 -5.67
CA GLU A 67 -13.99 14.23 -6.83
C GLU A 67 -12.95 13.18 -6.44
N GLN A 68 -13.16 11.96 -6.94
CA GLN A 68 -12.21 10.85 -6.85
C GLN A 68 -11.60 10.59 -8.22
N TYR A 69 -10.27 10.47 -8.25
CA TYR A 69 -9.46 10.30 -9.44
C TYR A 69 -8.80 8.93 -9.44
N ILE A 70 -8.68 8.30 -10.61
CA ILE A 70 -8.09 6.98 -10.78
C ILE A 70 -7.16 6.97 -11.99
N SER A 71 -6.11 6.14 -11.92
CA SER A 71 -5.23 5.85 -13.06
C SER A 71 -5.02 4.35 -13.24
N TYR A 72 -4.94 3.89 -14.48
CA TYR A 72 -4.60 2.52 -14.82
C TYR A 72 -4.18 2.41 -16.29
N TYR A 73 -3.50 1.33 -16.65
CA TYR A 73 -3.31 0.95 -18.05
C TYR A 73 -4.54 0.20 -18.56
N ASP A 74 -5.11 0.66 -19.66
CA ASP A 74 -6.22 -0.03 -20.32
C ASP A 74 -5.77 -1.33 -21.02
N ALA A 75 -6.72 -2.03 -21.64
CA ALA A 75 -6.50 -3.28 -22.37
C ALA A 75 -5.35 -3.22 -23.39
N GLU A 76 -5.09 -2.05 -23.98
CA GLU A 76 -4.09 -1.85 -25.02
C GLU A 76 -2.77 -1.30 -24.46
N GLY A 77 -2.70 -1.05 -23.15
CA GLY A 77 -1.52 -0.53 -22.44
C GLY A 77 -1.42 0.99 -22.41
N PHE A 78 -2.47 1.72 -22.78
CA PHE A 78 -2.49 3.18 -22.66
C PHE A 78 -2.79 3.61 -21.23
N LEU A 79 -2.05 4.60 -20.75
CA LEU A 79 -2.36 5.28 -19.50
C LEU A 79 -3.75 5.93 -19.64
N THR A 80 -4.68 5.51 -18.80
CA THR A 80 -6.04 6.03 -18.71
C THR A 80 -6.21 6.72 -17.37
N LEU A 81 -6.71 7.95 -17.41
CA LEU A 81 -7.12 8.70 -16.24
C LEU A 81 -8.64 8.72 -16.17
N GLY A 82 -9.19 8.65 -14.96
CA GLY A 82 -10.60 8.75 -14.72
C GLY A 82 -10.92 9.66 -13.54
N LYS A 83 -12.10 10.24 -13.55
CA LYS A 83 -12.66 10.90 -12.37
C LYS A 83 -14.15 10.67 -12.23
N ARG A 84 -14.63 10.67 -11.00
CA ARG A 84 -16.06 10.68 -10.64
C ARG A 84 -16.31 11.63 -9.48
N ASN A 85 -17.55 12.09 -9.35
CA ASN A 85 -18.01 12.64 -8.08
C ASN A 85 -18.26 11.49 -7.08
N LEU A 86 -17.86 11.62 -5.81
CA LEU A 86 -18.01 10.59 -4.78
C LEU A 86 -19.45 10.19 -4.49
N HIS A 87 -20.42 11.05 -4.83
CA HIS A 87 -21.86 10.80 -4.69
C HIS A 87 -22.48 10.21 -5.96
N ALA A 88 -21.69 10.04 -7.03
CA ALA A 88 -22.12 9.46 -8.29
C ALA A 88 -21.34 8.17 -8.59
N GLY A 89 -22.01 7.20 -9.21
CA GLY A 89 -21.35 5.97 -9.68
C GLY A 89 -20.65 6.11 -11.03
N GLN A 90 -20.85 7.22 -11.76
CA GLN A 90 -20.39 7.36 -13.14
C GLN A 90 -18.99 7.96 -13.24
N TRP A 91 -18.13 7.28 -14.00
CA TRP A 91 -16.78 7.73 -14.30
C TRP A 91 -16.71 8.44 -15.65
N THR A 92 -16.02 9.58 -15.68
CA THR A 92 -15.46 10.15 -16.91
C THR A 92 -14.07 9.58 -17.10
N LEU A 93 -13.82 8.92 -18.22
CA LEU A 93 -12.53 8.32 -18.55
C LEU A 93 -11.88 9.03 -19.74
N HIS A 94 -10.57 9.18 -19.68
CA HIS A 94 -9.74 9.75 -20.74
C HIS A 94 -8.52 8.86 -20.96
N ARG A 95 -8.46 8.24 -22.14
CA ARG A 95 -7.25 7.58 -22.64
C ARG A 95 -6.27 8.68 -23.06
N THR A 96 -5.11 8.71 -22.41
CA THR A 96 -4.06 9.70 -22.71
C THR A 96 -3.29 9.32 -23.98
N GLN A 97 -2.41 10.22 -24.42
CA GLN A 97 -1.44 10.00 -25.49
C GLN A 97 -0.31 9.01 -25.11
N TYR A 98 -0.22 8.59 -23.85
CA TYR A 98 0.89 7.80 -23.33
C TYR A 98 0.57 6.32 -23.21
N LYS A 99 1.58 5.50 -23.54
CA LYS A 99 1.54 4.05 -23.47
C LYS A 99 2.72 3.56 -22.63
N GLY A 100 2.47 2.60 -21.74
CA GLY A 100 3.51 1.99 -20.91
C GLY A 100 3.88 0.58 -21.37
N ASN A 101 5.04 0.10 -20.90
CA ASN A 101 5.44 -1.29 -21.02
C ASN A 101 4.73 -2.17 -19.98
N VAL A 102 3.44 -2.41 -20.21
CA VAL A 102 2.58 -3.21 -19.30
C VAL A 102 3.01 -4.66 -19.12
N LYS A 103 3.96 -5.16 -19.94
CA LYS A 103 4.52 -6.50 -19.81
C LYS A 103 5.48 -6.63 -18.62
N ASP A 104 5.92 -5.51 -18.07
CA ASP A 104 6.74 -5.46 -16.86
C ASP A 104 5.90 -4.89 -15.70
N ALA A 105 5.76 -5.66 -14.62
CA ALA A 105 4.93 -5.26 -13.47
C ALA A 105 5.54 -4.13 -12.64
N HIS A 106 6.83 -3.81 -12.84
CA HIS A 106 7.50 -2.69 -12.18
C HIS A 106 7.06 -1.34 -12.76
N ASN A 107 6.62 -1.34 -14.01
CA ASN A 107 6.29 -0.16 -14.82
C ASN A 107 4.94 0.45 -14.45
N VAL A 108 4.66 0.59 -13.15
CA VAL A 108 3.40 1.08 -12.59
C VAL A 108 3.13 2.54 -12.90
N ILE A 109 1.91 2.98 -12.60
CA ILE A 109 1.50 4.39 -12.59
C ILE A 109 1.27 4.84 -11.14
N SER A 110 1.84 5.99 -10.79
CA SER A 110 1.53 6.73 -9.57
C SER A 110 1.01 8.12 -9.92
N MET A 111 -0.06 8.56 -9.25
CA MET A 111 -0.66 9.88 -9.43
C MET A 111 -0.98 10.57 -8.10
N MET A 112 -1.07 11.90 -8.12
CA MET A 112 -1.53 12.73 -7.00
C MET A 112 -2.10 14.04 -7.52
N LEU A 113 -2.95 14.71 -6.74
CA LEU A 113 -3.38 16.08 -7.02
C LEU A 113 -2.67 17.06 -6.10
N ASP A 114 -2.15 18.17 -6.64
CA ASP A 114 -1.65 19.28 -5.83
C ASP A 114 -2.78 20.16 -5.29
N GLY A 115 -2.46 21.15 -4.45
CA GLY A 115 -3.45 22.03 -3.84
C GLY A 115 -4.25 22.89 -4.81
N ASP A 116 -3.75 23.14 -6.03
CA ASP A 116 -4.47 23.85 -7.09
C ASP A 116 -5.32 22.91 -7.95
N GLY A 117 -5.29 21.60 -7.67
CA GLY A 117 -6.07 20.58 -8.35
C GLY A 117 -5.46 20.05 -9.64
N TYR A 118 -4.18 20.34 -9.91
CA TYR A 118 -3.50 19.72 -11.05
C TYR A 118 -3.19 18.25 -10.74
N ILE A 119 -3.44 17.37 -11.71
CA ILE A 119 -3.03 15.97 -11.61
C ILE A 119 -1.55 15.88 -11.98
N HIS A 120 -0.75 15.32 -11.09
CA HIS A 120 0.64 14.94 -11.32
C HIS A 120 0.68 13.43 -11.55
N VAL A 121 1.38 12.97 -12.59
CA VAL A 121 1.48 11.54 -12.90
C VAL A 121 2.90 11.17 -13.31
N ALA A 122 3.37 10.04 -12.81
CA ALA A 122 4.63 9.42 -13.22
C ALA A 122 4.42 7.92 -13.44
N PHE A 123 5.02 7.38 -14.50
CA PHE A 123 4.66 6.06 -14.99
C PHE A 123 5.75 5.36 -15.81
N ASP A 124 5.66 4.05 -15.96
CA ASP A 124 6.47 3.27 -16.90
C ASP A 124 7.98 3.23 -16.57
N HIS A 125 8.31 2.87 -15.33
CA HIS A 125 9.68 2.88 -14.79
C HIS A 125 10.15 1.56 -14.18
N HIS A 126 11.23 1.05 -14.72
CA HIS A 126 12.12 -0.01 -14.27
C HIS A 126 13.54 0.27 -14.79
N GLY A 127 14.09 1.42 -14.41
CA GLY A 127 15.40 1.91 -14.80
C GLY A 127 15.43 2.74 -16.08
N GLN A 128 14.36 3.49 -16.36
CA GLN A 128 14.25 4.37 -17.53
C GLN A 128 14.35 5.85 -17.13
N PRO A 129 14.54 6.77 -18.09
CA PRO A 129 14.36 8.19 -17.84
C PRO A 129 12.98 8.51 -17.25
N LEU A 130 12.90 9.59 -16.47
CA LEU A 130 11.67 10.05 -15.86
C LEU A 130 10.60 10.32 -16.93
N ASN A 131 9.42 9.75 -16.70
CA ASN A 131 8.20 10.03 -17.44
C ASN A 131 7.28 10.69 -16.42
N TYR A 132 7.21 12.01 -16.46
CA TYR A 132 6.39 12.79 -15.55
C TYR A 132 5.64 13.84 -16.37
N CYS A 133 4.34 13.96 -16.09
CA CYS A 133 3.45 14.91 -16.74
C CYS A 133 2.52 15.53 -15.69
N ARG A 134 1.97 16.70 -16.03
CA ARG A 134 0.84 17.31 -15.31
C ARG A 134 -0.38 17.44 -16.20
N SER A 135 -1.56 17.53 -15.58
CA SER A 135 -2.76 17.95 -16.30
C SER A 135 -2.58 19.36 -16.86
N ILE A 136 -3.21 19.65 -18.00
CA ILE A 136 -3.13 20.96 -18.65
C ILE A 136 -3.89 22.07 -17.89
N ALA A 137 -4.81 21.67 -17.02
CA ALA A 137 -5.63 22.54 -16.18
C ALA A 137 -6.00 21.81 -14.87
N PRO A 138 -6.41 22.54 -13.81
CA PRO A 138 -6.98 21.94 -12.62
C PRO A 138 -8.11 20.97 -12.96
N HIS A 139 -8.11 19.80 -12.32
CA HIS A 139 -9.15 18.77 -12.44
C HIS A 139 -9.37 18.21 -13.87
N SER A 140 -8.48 18.53 -14.82
CA SER A 140 -8.51 18.00 -16.18
C SER A 140 -7.85 16.63 -16.23
N LEU A 141 -8.44 15.72 -17.01
CA LEU A 141 -7.84 14.41 -17.31
C LEU A 141 -6.85 14.45 -18.48
N GLU A 142 -6.76 15.59 -19.19
CA GLU A 142 -5.82 15.76 -20.30
C GLU A 142 -4.44 16.17 -19.77
N LEU A 143 -3.41 15.43 -20.18
CA LEU A 143 -2.03 15.62 -19.77
C LEU A 143 -1.24 16.41 -20.80
N GLY A 144 -0.38 17.31 -20.32
CA GLY A 144 0.64 17.96 -21.16
C GLY A 144 1.79 17.02 -21.52
N GLU A 145 2.80 17.59 -22.18
CA GLU A 145 4.03 16.87 -22.54
C GLU A 145 4.82 16.37 -21.32
N LYS A 146 5.67 15.35 -21.54
CA LYS A 146 6.61 14.89 -20.51
C LYS A 146 7.59 16.02 -20.18
N GLU A 147 7.79 16.27 -18.89
CA GLU A 147 8.68 17.31 -18.39
C GLU A 147 9.64 16.75 -17.32
N PRO A 148 10.83 17.34 -17.14
CA PRO A 148 11.70 17.00 -16.02
C PRO A 148 11.11 17.56 -14.71
N MET A 149 11.56 17.03 -13.57
CA MET A 149 11.30 17.68 -12.28
C MET A 149 12.41 18.70 -11.98
N THR A 150 13.61 18.21 -11.68
CA THR A 150 14.82 19.01 -11.48
C THR A 150 15.81 18.88 -12.64
N GLY A 151 15.68 17.83 -13.46
CA GLY A 151 16.62 17.49 -14.53
C GLY A 151 17.91 16.82 -14.04
N VAL A 152 18.01 16.48 -12.75
CA VAL A 152 19.20 15.87 -12.12
C VAL A 152 18.83 14.50 -11.56
N ASP A 153 19.62 13.45 -11.87
CA ASP A 153 19.37 12.06 -11.47
C ASP A 153 18.01 11.49 -11.90
N GLU A 154 17.52 11.92 -13.06
CA GLU A 154 16.23 11.50 -13.64
C GLU A 154 16.40 10.51 -14.81
N GLY A 155 17.61 10.01 -15.07
CA GLY A 155 17.90 9.11 -16.18
C GLY A 155 17.67 7.62 -15.91
N ASN A 156 17.48 7.23 -14.64
CA ASN A 156 17.38 5.83 -14.22
C ASN A 156 16.42 5.71 -13.01
N VAL A 157 15.13 5.87 -13.30
CA VAL A 157 14.03 5.91 -12.32
C VAL A 157 13.37 4.55 -12.22
N THR A 158 12.99 4.16 -11.01
CA THR A 158 12.08 3.05 -10.69
C THR A 158 11.22 3.45 -9.50
N TYR A 159 9.99 2.92 -9.41
CA TYR A 159 9.07 3.13 -8.28
C TYR A 159 8.76 4.61 -7.99
N PRO A 160 8.08 5.32 -8.90
CA PRO A 160 7.63 6.69 -8.64
C PRO A 160 6.55 6.69 -7.56
N GLU A 161 6.66 7.58 -6.57
CA GLU A 161 5.68 7.72 -5.48
C GLU A 161 5.42 9.19 -5.17
N PHE A 162 4.15 9.60 -5.12
CA PHE A 162 3.72 10.93 -4.74
C PHE A 162 3.06 10.94 -3.36
N TYR A 163 3.24 12.04 -2.63
CA TYR A 163 2.57 12.28 -1.35
C TYR A 163 2.14 13.75 -1.24
N LEU A 164 0.91 14.00 -0.80
CA LEU A 164 0.43 15.34 -0.52
C LEU A 164 1.06 15.87 0.77
N LEU A 165 1.64 17.07 0.71
CA LEU A 165 2.20 17.79 1.86
C LEU A 165 1.24 18.89 2.33
N SER A 166 1.46 19.36 3.57
CA SER A 166 0.71 20.49 4.12
C SER A 166 0.79 21.72 3.22
N GLY A 167 -0.35 22.37 2.98
CA GLY A 167 -0.45 23.54 2.11
C GLY A 167 -0.61 23.25 0.62
N GLY A 168 -0.70 21.97 0.23
CA GLY A 168 -0.97 21.58 -1.17
C GLY A 168 0.27 21.36 -2.03
N ASP A 169 1.47 21.46 -1.43
CA ASP A 169 2.71 21.01 -2.04
C ASP A 169 2.73 19.48 -2.20
N LEU A 170 3.61 18.97 -3.06
CA LEU A 170 3.78 17.53 -3.25
C LEU A 170 5.19 17.10 -2.88
N LEU A 171 5.32 15.90 -2.31
CA LEU A 171 6.55 15.14 -2.26
C LEU A 171 6.57 14.15 -3.41
N PHE A 172 7.74 13.96 -4.02
CA PHE A 172 7.99 12.87 -4.96
C PHE A 172 9.22 12.09 -4.53
N ALA A 173 9.05 10.78 -4.35
CA ALA A 173 10.14 9.86 -4.04
C ALA A 173 10.28 8.86 -5.18
N TYR A 174 11.52 8.50 -5.49
CA TYR A 174 11.80 7.44 -6.45
C TYR A 174 13.13 6.75 -6.15
N ARG A 175 13.27 5.54 -6.69
CA ARG A 175 14.53 4.81 -6.67
C ARG A 175 15.35 5.23 -7.88
N SER A 176 16.50 5.84 -7.62
CA SER A 176 17.50 6.14 -8.65
C SER A 176 18.55 5.05 -8.70
N GLY A 177 18.86 4.56 -9.90
CA GLY A 177 19.91 3.58 -10.16
C GLY A 177 19.46 2.12 -10.19
N SER A 178 20.36 1.24 -10.67
CA SER A 178 20.09 -0.18 -10.86
C SER A 178 20.11 -1.00 -9.57
N SER A 179 19.68 -2.26 -9.66
CA SER A 179 19.77 -3.23 -8.56
C SER A 179 21.21 -3.33 -8.03
N GLY A 180 21.39 -3.22 -6.71
CA GLY A 180 22.72 -3.17 -6.06
C GLY A 180 23.20 -1.77 -5.67
N ARG A 181 22.64 -0.71 -6.27
CA ARG A 181 23.04 0.70 -6.00
C ARG A 181 21.84 1.65 -5.93
N GLY A 182 20.64 1.11 -5.74
CA GLY A 182 19.41 1.89 -5.72
C GLY A 182 19.39 2.85 -4.54
N ASN A 183 19.26 4.13 -4.83
CA ASN A 183 19.24 5.22 -3.86
C ASN A 183 17.85 5.85 -3.80
N LEU A 184 17.37 6.18 -2.60
CA LEU A 184 16.15 6.95 -2.44
C LEU A 184 16.45 8.42 -2.76
N VAL A 185 15.79 8.95 -3.79
CA VAL A 185 15.80 10.37 -4.12
C VAL A 185 14.46 10.97 -3.74
N MET A 186 14.48 12.18 -3.17
CA MET A 186 13.29 12.88 -2.72
C MET A 186 13.27 14.32 -3.26
N ASN A 187 12.19 14.68 -3.93
CA ASN A 187 11.91 16.01 -4.44
C ASN A 187 10.64 16.58 -3.80
N ARG A 188 10.52 17.91 -3.78
CA ARG A 188 9.32 18.64 -3.37
C ARG A 188 8.86 19.56 -4.49
N TYR A 189 7.57 19.53 -4.79
CA TYR A 189 6.88 20.51 -5.62
C TYR A 189 6.37 21.64 -4.75
N SER A 190 6.83 22.85 -5.03
CA SER A 190 6.24 24.06 -4.45
C SER A 190 5.06 24.49 -5.29
N LEU A 191 3.86 24.48 -4.71
CA LEU A 191 2.64 24.95 -5.35
C LEU A 191 2.76 26.43 -5.73
N LYS A 192 3.33 27.23 -4.83
CA LYS A 192 3.55 28.67 -5.02
C LYS A 192 4.45 28.97 -6.22
N GLU A 193 5.57 28.26 -6.32
CA GLU A 193 6.59 28.52 -7.36
C GLU A 193 6.36 27.68 -8.62
N LYS A 194 5.43 26.73 -8.56
CA LYS A 194 5.10 25.74 -9.60
C LYS A 194 6.32 24.96 -10.11
N LYS A 195 7.23 24.61 -9.20
CA LYS A 195 8.53 24.00 -9.51
C LYS A 195 8.90 22.89 -8.53
N TRP A 196 9.61 21.91 -9.04
CA TRP A 196 10.27 20.88 -8.25
C TRP A 196 11.65 21.32 -7.77
N SER A 197 12.01 20.94 -6.56
CA SER A 197 13.35 21.07 -5.99
C SER A 197 13.77 19.79 -5.28
N ARG A 198 15.05 19.46 -5.34
CA ARG A 198 15.66 18.35 -4.58
C ARG A 198 15.55 18.63 -3.08
N VAL A 199 15.11 17.64 -2.31
CA VAL A 199 15.06 17.68 -0.84
C VAL A 199 16.18 16.83 -0.24
N GLN A 200 16.32 15.59 -0.70
CA GLN A 200 17.39 14.68 -0.30
C GLN A 200 17.98 13.98 -1.52
N ASP A 201 19.29 14.12 -1.69
CA ASP A 201 20.06 13.36 -2.68
C ASP A 201 20.30 11.93 -2.19
N VAL A 202 20.72 11.75 -0.94
CA VAL A 202 21.04 10.45 -0.34
C VAL A 202 20.51 10.43 1.09
N LEU A 203 19.28 9.95 1.27
CA LEU A 203 18.69 9.83 2.61
C LEU A 203 19.09 8.52 3.30
N ILE A 204 18.97 7.40 2.58
CA ILE A 204 19.34 6.06 3.04
C ILE A 204 20.59 5.63 2.26
N ASP A 205 21.70 5.41 2.97
CA ASP A 205 22.98 5.03 2.39
C ASP A 205 23.28 3.56 2.69
N GLY A 206 23.25 2.74 1.63
CA GLY A 206 23.62 1.33 1.67
C GLY A 206 25.14 1.10 1.67
N GLU A 207 25.95 2.16 1.67
CA GLU A 207 27.42 2.15 1.77
C GLU A 207 28.10 1.31 0.67
N ASN A 208 27.47 1.21 -0.51
CA ASN A 208 27.83 0.29 -1.60
C ASN A 208 27.89 -1.19 -1.18
N LYS A 209 27.26 -1.57 -0.06
CA LYS A 209 27.23 -2.94 0.47
C LYS A 209 25.84 -3.58 0.41
N ARG A 210 24.78 -2.78 0.48
CA ARG A 210 23.40 -3.25 0.57
C ARG A 210 22.43 -2.31 -0.15
N ASN A 211 21.22 -2.80 -0.38
CA ASN A 211 20.10 -2.03 -0.88
C ASN A 211 19.12 -1.71 0.25
N ALA A 212 18.32 -0.67 0.08
CA ALA A 212 17.12 -0.42 0.86
C ALA A 212 15.88 -0.52 -0.03
N TYR A 213 14.78 -0.98 0.57
CA TYR A 213 13.45 -0.92 -0.04
C TYR A 213 12.51 -0.30 0.97
N TRP A 214 11.91 0.82 0.58
CA TRP A 214 11.18 1.69 1.49
C TRP A 214 9.71 1.78 1.13
N GLN A 215 8.98 2.40 2.04
CA GLN A 215 7.64 2.93 1.88
C GLN A 215 7.54 4.21 2.72
N LEU A 216 6.68 5.14 2.29
CA LEU A 216 6.41 6.37 3.03
C LEU A 216 4.92 6.56 3.28
N TYR A 217 4.61 7.46 4.20
CA TYR A 217 3.26 8.00 4.41
C TYR A 217 3.39 9.41 4.96
N VAL A 218 2.57 10.35 4.47
CA VAL A 218 2.43 11.67 5.08
C VAL A 218 1.17 11.63 5.94
N ASP A 219 1.32 11.87 7.25
CA ASP A 219 0.20 11.83 8.19
C ASP A 219 -0.71 13.07 8.10
N GLU A 220 -1.77 13.10 8.91
CA GLU A 220 -2.73 14.20 8.96
C GLU A 220 -2.14 15.50 9.55
N LEU A 221 -0.95 15.42 10.18
CA LEU A 221 -0.20 16.55 10.72
C LEU A 221 0.83 17.10 9.71
N GLY A 222 1.03 16.42 8.58
CA GLY A 222 2.05 16.74 7.57
C GLY A 222 3.43 16.15 7.86
N THR A 223 3.55 15.24 8.82
CA THR A 223 4.79 14.51 9.10
C THR A 223 5.03 13.49 7.99
N ILE A 224 6.23 13.49 7.41
CA ILE A 224 6.67 12.43 6.51
C ILE A 224 7.21 11.27 7.34
N HIS A 225 6.58 10.12 7.24
CA HIS A 225 7.07 8.87 7.81
C HIS A 225 7.76 8.05 6.73
N LEU A 226 8.85 7.38 7.11
CA LEU A 226 9.65 6.52 6.24
C LEU A 226 9.99 5.24 7.00
N SER A 227 9.75 4.09 6.37
CA SER A 227 10.26 2.81 6.83
C SER A 227 10.87 2.01 5.69
N TRP A 228 11.81 1.13 6.00
CA TRP A 228 12.49 0.32 5.00
C TRP A 228 13.03 -0.98 5.57
N VAL A 229 13.29 -1.93 4.68
CA VAL A 229 14.08 -3.13 4.95
C VAL A 229 15.44 -3.01 4.26
N TRP A 230 16.46 -3.64 4.82
CA TRP A 230 17.76 -3.80 4.16
C TRP A 230 17.77 -5.07 3.31
N ARG A 231 18.57 -5.10 2.25
CA ARG A 231 18.88 -6.31 1.48
C ARG A 231 20.37 -6.36 1.15
N GLU A 232 21.07 -7.37 1.65
CA GLU A 232 22.53 -7.46 1.50
C GLU A 232 22.98 -7.84 0.07
N THR A 233 22.18 -8.58 -0.69
CA THR A 233 22.55 -9.01 -2.05
C THR A 233 21.40 -8.80 -3.05
N TRP A 234 21.50 -9.34 -4.26
CA TRP A 234 20.40 -9.31 -5.23
C TRP A 234 19.25 -10.25 -4.81
N HIS A 235 19.55 -11.29 -4.03
CA HIS A 235 18.62 -12.32 -3.58
C HIS A 235 17.65 -11.80 -2.51
N VAL A 236 16.36 -12.12 -2.67
CA VAL A 236 15.30 -11.64 -1.76
C VAL A 236 15.43 -12.23 -0.35
N GLU A 237 15.94 -13.45 -0.20
CA GLU A 237 16.17 -14.06 1.11
C GLU A 237 17.19 -13.31 1.98
N THR A 238 17.95 -12.39 1.39
CA THR A 238 18.88 -11.51 2.12
C THR A 238 18.22 -10.23 2.61
N ASN A 239 16.89 -10.10 2.49
CA ASN A 239 16.13 -9.06 3.19
C ASN A 239 16.27 -9.25 4.72
N HIS A 240 16.51 -8.18 5.45
CA HIS A 240 16.53 -8.19 6.91
C HIS A 240 16.16 -6.83 7.50
N ASP A 241 15.73 -6.89 8.76
CA ASP A 241 15.35 -5.79 9.62
C ASP A 241 14.21 -4.92 9.08
N LEU A 242 13.59 -4.17 9.98
CA LEU A 242 12.64 -3.11 9.63
C LEU A 242 13.07 -1.83 10.34
N CYS A 243 13.39 -0.81 9.57
CA CYS A 243 13.91 0.47 10.05
C CYS A 243 12.91 1.60 9.88
N TYR A 244 13.12 2.71 10.59
CA TYR A 244 12.20 3.84 10.60
C TYR A 244 12.92 5.20 10.71
N ALA A 245 12.31 6.23 10.14
CA ALA A 245 12.61 7.64 10.37
C ALA A 245 11.37 8.50 10.07
N ARG A 246 11.34 9.74 10.58
CA ARG A 246 10.31 10.73 10.25
C ARG A 246 10.86 12.14 10.10
N SER A 247 10.19 12.99 9.33
CA SER A 247 10.51 14.40 9.13
C SER A 247 9.28 15.27 9.37
N PHE A 248 9.47 16.35 10.13
CA PHE A 248 8.43 17.33 10.46
C PHE A 248 8.51 18.60 9.60
N ASP A 249 9.53 18.70 8.74
CA ASP A 249 9.87 19.92 7.98
C ASP A 249 10.00 19.62 6.48
N ASN A 250 9.08 18.79 5.96
CA ASN A 250 8.98 18.41 4.55
C ASN A 250 10.26 17.75 4.00
N GLY A 251 10.95 16.96 4.83
CA GLY A 251 12.05 16.08 4.43
C GLY A 251 13.44 16.66 4.64
N VAL A 252 13.56 17.87 5.19
CA VAL A 252 14.86 18.54 5.40
C VAL A 252 15.63 17.91 6.56
N THR A 253 14.99 17.71 7.71
CA THR A 253 15.57 17.04 8.87
C THR A 253 14.79 15.80 9.27
N TRP A 254 15.52 14.80 9.77
CA TRP A 254 14.98 13.48 10.09
C TRP A 254 15.21 13.11 11.54
N TYR A 255 14.25 12.41 12.12
CA TYR A 255 14.21 12.00 13.52
C TYR A 255 13.82 10.54 13.67
N LYS A 256 14.31 9.93 14.74
CA LYS A 256 13.82 8.66 15.26
C LYS A 256 12.44 8.81 15.90
N ALA A 257 11.72 7.71 16.13
CA ALA A 257 10.49 7.69 16.89
C ALA A 257 10.70 8.18 18.33
N ASN A 258 11.86 7.88 18.93
CA ASN A 258 12.25 8.39 20.24
C ASN A 258 12.67 9.89 20.28
N GLY A 259 12.55 10.62 19.18
CA GLY A 259 12.82 12.06 19.10
C GLY A 259 14.29 12.44 18.87
N LYS A 260 15.23 11.49 18.85
CA LYS A 260 16.62 11.78 18.49
C LYS A 260 16.74 12.16 17.01
N LYS A 261 17.34 13.31 16.72
CA LYS A 261 17.66 13.74 15.36
C LYS A 261 18.73 12.83 14.72
N TYR A 262 18.59 12.56 13.43
CA TYR A 262 19.59 11.84 12.64
C TYR A 262 20.71 12.76 12.18
N ASP A 263 21.94 12.24 12.23
CA ASP A 263 23.07 12.71 11.44
C ASP A 263 23.04 11.94 10.11
N LEU A 264 22.66 12.63 9.03
CA LEU A 264 22.48 12.03 7.71
C LEU A 264 23.83 11.72 7.02
N PRO A 265 23.88 10.72 6.11
CA PRO A 265 22.77 9.84 5.72
C PRO A 265 22.47 8.75 6.76
N ILE A 266 21.30 8.11 6.63
CA ILE A 266 20.91 6.98 7.47
C ILE A 266 21.54 5.69 6.92
N ARG A 267 22.31 5.01 7.75
CA ARG A 267 23.09 3.79 7.46
C ARG A 267 22.72 2.68 8.43
N LEU A 268 23.21 1.46 8.17
CA LEU A 268 23.04 0.31 9.06
C LEU A 268 23.45 0.63 10.51
N GLY A 269 24.54 1.37 10.70
CA GLY A 269 25.10 1.68 12.02
C GLY A 269 24.35 2.74 12.84
N ASN A 270 23.55 3.62 12.22
CA ASN A 270 22.82 4.69 12.93
C ASN A 270 21.29 4.60 12.82
N ALA A 271 20.75 3.73 11.96
CA ALA A 271 19.31 3.49 11.79
C ALA A 271 18.60 3.18 13.12
N GLU A 272 17.31 3.50 13.18
CA GLU A 272 16.41 3.02 14.21
C GLU A 272 15.79 1.72 13.69
N TYR A 273 15.77 0.70 14.53
CA TYR A 273 15.23 -0.60 14.19
C TYR A 273 13.87 -0.74 14.86
N ALA A 274 12.81 -0.58 14.07
CA ALA A 274 11.44 -0.83 14.50
C ALA A 274 11.23 -2.31 14.83
N CYS A 275 11.84 -3.21 14.05
CA CYS A 275 11.87 -4.63 14.33
C CYS A 275 13.17 -5.26 13.82
N ARG A 276 13.76 -6.17 14.59
CA ARG A 276 14.92 -6.98 14.18
C ARG A 276 14.43 -8.29 13.58
N ILE A 277 14.66 -8.48 12.29
CA ILE A 277 14.18 -9.63 11.53
C ILE A 277 15.36 -10.17 10.72
N PRO A 278 15.88 -11.37 10.99
CA PRO A 278 17.08 -11.84 10.32
C PRO A 278 16.83 -12.18 8.84
N GLN A 279 17.91 -12.32 8.07
CA GLN A 279 17.84 -12.91 6.72
C GLN A 279 17.25 -14.33 6.77
N ASN A 280 16.73 -14.81 5.64
CA ASN A 280 16.06 -16.11 5.48
C ASN A 280 14.77 -16.26 6.32
N SER A 281 14.16 -15.14 6.73
CA SER A 281 12.88 -15.11 7.44
C SER A 281 11.69 -14.91 6.50
N GLU A 282 11.86 -15.04 5.18
CA GLU A 282 10.82 -14.72 4.19
C GLU A 282 10.26 -13.29 4.33
N LEU A 283 11.08 -12.38 4.89
CA LEU A 283 10.75 -10.97 5.01
C LEU A 283 10.62 -10.37 3.62
N ILE A 284 9.45 -9.83 3.32
CA ILE A 284 9.24 -9.12 2.06
C ILE A 284 9.71 -7.67 2.15
N ASN A 285 10.02 -7.11 0.99
CA ASN A 285 10.38 -5.71 0.80
C ASN A 285 9.26 -4.93 0.12
N GLN A 286 9.32 -3.59 0.24
CA GLN A 286 8.45 -2.65 -0.48
C GLN A 286 6.97 -2.93 -0.25
N THR A 287 6.54 -2.72 1.00
CA THR A 287 5.16 -2.94 1.44
C THR A 287 4.44 -1.59 1.58
N SER A 288 3.84 -1.30 2.73
CA SER A 288 3.21 -0.03 3.00
C SER A 288 3.24 0.31 4.49
N MET A 289 2.98 1.57 4.78
CA MET A 289 2.84 2.07 6.13
C MET A 289 1.72 3.12 6.21
N SER A 290 1.29 3.42 7.42
CA SER A 290 0.32 4.46 7.73
C SER A 290 0.70 5.12 9.06
N ALA A 291 -0.07 6.13 9.46
CA ALA A 291 0.00 6.74 10.77
C ALA A 291 -1.40 7.08 11.26
N ASP A 292 -1.59 7.06 12.58
CA ASP A 292 -2.81 7.59 13.18
C ASP A 292 -2.79 9.13 13.24
N ALA A 293 -3.92 9.73 13.66
CA ALA A 293 -4.04 11.18 13.79
C ALA A 293 -3.09 11.80 14.84
N GLY A 294 -2.51 10.97 15.73
CA GLY A 294 -1.49 11.39 16.70
C GLY A 294 -0.06 11.37 16.15
N GLY A 295 0.15 10.92 14.90
CA GLY A 295 1.46 10.80 14.28
C GLY A 295 2.24 9.56 14.74
N ASN A 296 1.55 8.53 15.25
CA ASN A 296 2.18 7.25 15.55
C ASN A 296 2.25 6.38 14.30
N PRO A 297 3.42 5.81 13.95
CA PRO A 297 3.60 5.02 12.74
C PRO A 297 3.12 3.57 12.90
N TYR A 298 2.54 3.02 11.84
CA TYR A 298 2.15 1.62 11.68
C TYR A 298 2.71 1.10 10.35
N ILE A 299 3.33 -0.07 10.36
CA ILE A 299 3.98 -0.69 9.20
C ILE A 299 3.39 -2.07 9.01
N ALA A 300 2.90 -2.35 7.80
CA ALA A 300 2.32 -3.64 7.45
C ALA A 300 3.32 -4.43 6.60
N SER A 301 3.60 -5.67 6.98
CA SER A 301 4.51 -6.55 6.24
C SER A 301 4.18 -8.02 6.51
N TYR A 302 5.00 -8.93 5.98
CA TYR A 302 4.98 -10.33 6.36
C TYR A 302 6.40 -10.90 6.44
N TRP A 303 6.56 -11.88 7.32
CA TRP A 303 7.75 -12.70 7.49
C TRP A 303 7.37 -13.96 8.26
N ARG A 304 8.33 -14.84 8.44
CA ARG A 304 8.21 -16.15 9.07
C ARG A 304 9.02 -16.19 10.36
N ASP A 305 8.47 -16.78 11.41
CA ASP A 305 9.20 -17.02 12.65
C ASP A 305 10.26 -18.13 12.49
N PRO A 306 11.34 -18.13 13.30
CA PRO A 306 12.43 -19.10 13.16
C PRO A 306 11.99 -20.57 13.25
N ASP A 307 10.93 -20.86 14.00
CA ASP A 307 10.41 -22.19 14.32
C ASP A 307 9.20 -22.63 13.46
N SER A 308 8.80 -21.82 12.48
CA SER A 308 7.69 -22.11 11.55
C SER A 308 8.19 -22.10 10.11
N ASP A 309 7.67 -22.92 9.20
CA ASP A 309 7.93 -22.82 7.75
C ASP A 309 6.92 -21.89 7.02
N VAL A 310 5.96 -21.31 7.76
CA VAL A 310 4.83 -20.54 7.22
C VAL A 310 5.00 -19.05 7.49
N PRO A 311 5.20 -18.21 6.45
CA PRO A 311 5.15 -16.76 6.61
C PRO A 311 3.75 -16.29 7.04
N GLN A 312 3.72 -15.31 7.93
CA GLN A 312 2.51 -14.71 8.49
C GLN A 312 2.47 -13.21 8.17
N TYR A 313 1.27 -12.65 8.05
CA TYR A 313 1.09 -11.20 8.06
C TYR A 313 1.39 -10.63 9.44
N TRP A 314 2.02 -9.47 9.46
CA TRP A 314 2.40 -8.75 10.67
C TRP A 314 2.07 -7.27 10.56
N ILE A 315 1.83 -6.67 11.71
CA ILE A 315 1.84 -5.22 11.92
C ILE A 315 2.94 -4.86 12.92
N VAL A 316 3.69 -3.80 12.64
CA VAL A 316 4.69 -3.20 13.53
C VAL A 316 4.31 -1.76 13.77
N TRP A 317 4.23 -1.31 15.01
CA TRP A 317 3.83 0.07 15.32
C TRP A 317 4.63 0.64 16.49
N HIS A 318 4.67 1.97 16.58
CA HIS A 318 5.25 2.67 17.73
C HIS A 318 4.15 3.46 18.43
N ASP A 319 3.91 3.17 19.71
CA ASP A 319 2.81 3.78 20.50
C ASP A 319 3.13 5.16 21.10
N GLY A 320 4.30 5.70 20.77
CA GLY A 320 4.85 6.92 21.33
C GLY A 320 5.93 6.67 22.40
N GLN A 321 6.04 5.44 22.91
CA GLN A 321 7.05 5.04 23.88
C GLN A 321 7.96 3.93 23.36
N MET A 322 7.39 2.91 22.71
CA MET A 322 8.15 1.75 22.24
C MET A 322 7.56 1.14 20.97
N TRP A 323 8.40 0.36 20.29
CA TRP A 323 8.00 -0.46 19.15
C TRP A 323 7.36 -1.75 19.61
N HIS A 324 6.28 -2.13 18.94
CA HIS A 324 5.56 -3.39 19.10
C HIS A 324 5.43 -4.08 17.75
N SER A 325 5.31 -5.40 17.76
CA SER A 325 4.94 -6.20 16.60
C SER A 325 3.88 -7.22 16.97
N ARG A 326 2.98 -7.51 16.03
CA ARG A 326 1.90 -8.46 16.24
C ARG A 326 1.55 -9.21 14.96
N GLN A 327 1.41 -10.52 15.09
CA GLN A 327 0.92 -11.38 14.03
C GLN A 327 -0.56 -11.08 13.76
N VAL A 328 -0.91 -10.96 12.49
CA VAL A 328 -2.26 -10.62 12.00
C VAL A 328 -3.02 -11.87 11.55
N SER A 329 -2.34 -12.77 10.84
CA SER A 329 -2.94 -13.96 10.24
C SER A 329 -2.68 -15.22 11.05
N GLY A 330 -3.47 -16.28 10.80
CA GLY A 330 -3.22 -17.63 11.31
C GLY A 330 -3.02 -18.62 10.16
N ARG A 331 -2.08 -18.32 9.25
CA ARG A 331 -1.84 -19.12 8.05
C ARG A 331 -1.26 -20.49 8.36
N THR A 332 -1.43 -21.41 7.44
CA THR A 332 -0.97 -22.80 7.53
C THR A 332 -0.13 -23.26 6.34
N THR A 333 -0.11 -22.50 5.25
CA THR A 333 0.49 -22.91 3.97
C THR A 333 1.88 -22.30 3.79
N PRO A 334 2.95 -23.10 3.77
CA PRO A 334 4.31 -22.62 3.61
C PRO A 334 4.56 -22.14 2.17
N PHE A 335 5.46 -21.17 2.02
CA PHE A 335 6.06 -20.79 0.75
C PHE A 335 7.42 -20.14 1.02
N SER A 336 8.22 -19.97 -0.03
CA SER A 336 9.49 -19.27 0.08
C SER A 336 9.67 -18.24 -1.04
N LEU A 337 10.13 -17.05 -0.65
CA LEU A 337 10.54 -16.00 -1.55
C LEU A 337 11.86 -16.35 -2.27
N LYS A 338 12.69 -17.22 -1.68
CA LYS A 338 14.08 -17.51 -2.11
C LYS A 338 14.30 -17.53 -3.62
N GLY A 339 15.31 -16.79 -4.08
CA GLY A 339 15.63 -16.60 -5.50
C GLY A 339 15.61 -15.13 -5.89
N GLY A 340 15.27 -14.82 -7.15
CA GLY A 340 15.05 -13.44 -7.58
C GLY A 340 14.15 -13.33 -8.80
N GLY A 341 14.02 -12.11 -9.31
CA GLY A 341 12.98 -11.73 -10.27
C GLY A 341 11.60 -11.60 -9.62
N THR A 342 10.63 -11.08 -10.39
CA THR A 342 9.23 -11.02 -9.96
C THR A 342 8.66 -12.42 -9.78
N LYS A 343 7.96 -12.69 -8.67
CA LYS A 343 7.29 -13.98 -8.42
C LYS A 343 5.78 -13.80 -8.29
N MET A 344 5.01 -14.81 -8.69
CA MET A 344 3.64 -14.95 -8.22
C MET A 344 3.66 -15.43 -6.76
N ILE A 345 3.69 -14.48 -5.84
CA ILE A 345 3.67 -14.77 -4.41
C ILE A 345 2.22 -15.16 -4.02
N PRO A 346 2.01 -16.25 -3.24
CA PRO A 346 0.66 -16.70 -2.85
C PRO A 346 -0.07 -15.71 -1.93
N MET A 347 0.68 -14.77 -1.35
CA MET A 347 0.20 -13.67 -0.52
C MET A 347 0.53 -12.33 -1.17
N ALA A 348 -0.39 -11.37 -1.09
CA ALA A 348 -0.13 -9.99 -1.47
C ALA A 348 0.61 -9.24 -0.37
N ARG A 349 1.45 -8.27 -0.73
CA ARG A 349 1.93 -7.26 0.22
C ARG A 349 0.76 -6.40 0.70
N PRO A 350 0.69 -6.06 2.00
CA PRO A 350 -0.52 -5.50 2.62
C PRO A 350 -0.64 -3.97 2.49
N ARG A 351 -1.86 -3.46 2.67
CA ARG A 351 -2.16 -2.05 3.00
C ARG A 351 -2.90 -1.98 4.33
N ILE A 352 -2.72 -0.88 5.05
CA ILE A 352 -3.43 -0.60 6.30
C ILE A 352 -3.99 0.81 6.31
N VAL A 353 -5.12 0.96 7.00
CA VAL A 353 -5.62 2.25 7.47
C VAL A 353 -5.95 2.16 8.96
N VAL A 354 -5.76 3.27 9.68
CA VAL A 354 -5.80 3.32 11.15
C VAL A 354 -6.68 4.47 11.64
N ASP A 355 -7.46 4.22 12.70
CA ASP A 355 -8.33 5.19 13.37
C ASP A 355 -8.28 4.98 14.88
N GLY A 356 -7.48 5.78 15.60
CA GLY A 356 -7.41 5.71 17.06
C GLY A 356 -7.01 4.35 17.65
N GLY A 357 -6.16 3.58 16.96
CA GLY A 357 -5.76 2.22 17.35
C GLY A 357 -6.60 1.10 16.74
N GLU A 358 -7.74 1.41 16.12
CA GLU A 358 -8.49 0.49 15.27
C GLU A 358 -7.78 0.32 13.93
N ILE A 359 -7.65 -0.94 13.48
CA ILE A 359 -6.89 -1.32 12.29
C ILE A 359 -7.78 -2.01 11.26
N PHE A 360 -7.66 -1.56 10.01
CA PHE A 360 -8.18 -2.23 8.82
C PHE A 360 -6.99 -2.69 7.98
N TYR A 361 -6.67 -3.97 8.05
CA TYR A 361 -5.52 -4.58 7.39
C TYR A 361 -5.97 -5.32 6.14
N VAL A 362 -5.70 -4.75 4.97
CA VAL A 362 -6.14 -5.25 3.68
C VAL A 362 -5.06 -6.12 3.06
N PHE A 363 -5.45 -7.30 2.60
CA PHE A 363 -4.54 -8.29 2.03
C PHE A 363 -5.24 -9.20 1.00
N ARG A 364 -4.48 -10.13 0.42
CA ARG A 364 -4.97 -11.22 -0.44
C ARG A 364 -4.12 -12.46 -0.18
N ASP A 365 -4.76 -13.61 -0.07
CA ASP A 365 -4.10 -14.87 0.27
C ASP A 365 -4.71 -16.05 -0.51
N GLU A 366 -3.87 -16.96 -1.01
CA GLU A 366 -4.28 -18.18 -1.69
C GLU A 366 -5.12 -19.09 -0.77
N GLU A 367 -4.85 -19.13 0.54
CA GLU A 367 -5.66 -19.89 1.52
C GLU A 367 -7.13 -19.43 1.57
N ARG A 368 -7.39 -18.21 1.08
CA ARG A 368 -8.71 -17.60 1.00
C ARG A 368 -9.24 -17.52 -0.43
N GLY A 369 -8.66 -18.29 -1.35
CA GLY A 369 -9.01 -18.28 -2.77
C GLY A 369 -8.57 -17.02 -3.51
N SER A 370 -7.53 -16.35 -3.02
CA SER A 370 -6.98 -15.11 -3.60
C SER A 370 -8.03 -14.00 -3.75
N LYS A 371 -8.97 -13.91 -2.81
CA LYS A 371 -9.95 -12.82 -2.70
C LYS A 371 -9.34 -11.59 -2.04
N VAL A 372 -9.98 -10.43 -2.22
CA VAL A 372 -9.69 -9.26 -1.39
C VAL A 372 -10.13 -9.58 0.03
N SER A 373 -9.22 -9.51 0.99
CA SER A 373 -9.47 -9.88 2.39
C SER A 373 -9.12 -8.73 3.32
N LEU A 374 -9.82 -8.66 4.45
CA LEU A 374 -9.63 -7.67 5.49
C LEU A 374 -9.47 -8.38 6.83
N ALA A 375 -8.39 -8.08 7.54
CA ALA A 375 -8.25 -8.37 8.96
C ALA A 375 -8.53 -7.08 9.75
N HIS A 376 -9.44 -7.15 10.71
CA HIS A 376 -9.91 -6.03 11.50
C HIS A 376 -9.66 -6.27 12.99
N ALA A 377 -9.16 -5.24 13.67
CA ALA A 377 -9.02 -5.22 15.13
C ALA A 377 -9.43 -3.84 15.64
N THR A 378 -10.33 -3.78 16.63
CA THR A 378 -10.77 -2.51 17.24
C THR A 378 -9.69 -1.83 18.09
N ASP A 379 -8.68 -2.58 18.51
CA ASP A 379 -7.50 -2.11 19.21
C ASP A 379 -6.31 -2.99 18.82
N VAL A 380 -5.28 -2.37 18.24
CA VAL A 380 -4.10 -3.08 17.72
C VAL A 380 -3.39 -3.93 18.79
N ALA A 381 -3.40 -3.48 20.04
CA ALA A 381 -2.67 -4.13 21.12
C ALA A 381 -3.42 -5.35 21.69
N ASN A 382 -4.74 -5.26 21.86
CA ASN A 382 -5.49 -6.21 22.69
C ASN A 382 -6.60 -6.96 21.94
N SER A 383 -7.20 -6.37 20.89
CA SER A 383 -8.37 -6.97 20.25
C SER A 383 -8.01 -8.15 19.37
N LYS A 384 -8.82 -9.22 19.36
CA LYS A 384 -8.65 -10.32 18.40
C LYS A 384 -8.85 -9.82 16.97
N TRP A 385 -8.12 -10.41 16.03
CA TRP A 385 -8.34 -10.18 14.61
C TRP A 385 -9.60 -10.91 14.13
N SER A 386 -10.54 -10.17 13.53
CA SER A 386 -11.62 -10.73 12.73
C SER A 386 -11.20 -10.67 11.26
N ILE A 387 -11.32 -11.79 10.53
CA ILE A 387 -10.92 -11.85 9.12
C ILE A 387 -12.14 -12.13 8.25
N SER A 388 -12.36 -11.28 7.24
CA SER A 388 -13.45 -11.37 6.28
C SER A 388 -12.96 -11.20 4.85
N ASP A 389 -13.68 -11.78 3.89
CA ASP A 389 -13.46 -11.52 2.46
C ASP A 389 -14.34 -10.32 2.05
N LEU A 390 -13.76 -9.35 1.34
CA LEU A 390 -14.45 -8.18 0.78
C LEU A 390 -14.99 -8.43 -0.63
N THR A 391 -14.49 -9.47 -1.31
CA THR A 391 -14.99 -9.97 -2.60
C THR A 391 -15.37 -11.44 -2.48
N ASP A 392 -16.35 -11.87 -3.26
CA ASP A 392 -16.70 -13.29 -3.42
C ASP A 392 -15.94 -13.97 -4.56
N PHE A 393 -15.20 -13.19 -5.37
CA PHE A 393 -14.35 -13.66 -6.46
C PHE A 393 -12.85 -13.47 -6.20
N THR A 394 -12.04 -14.25 -6.91
CA THR A 394 -10.58 -14.16 -6.92
C THR A 394 -10.09 -12.94 -7.70
N VAL A 395 -9.06 -12.28 -7.18
CA VAL A 395 -8.35 -11.17 -7.83
C VAL A 395 -6.95 -11.57 -8.32
N GLY A 396 -6.64 -12.87 -8.28
CA GLY A 396 -5.38 -13.42 -8.80
C GLY A 396 -4.15 -12.84 -8.11
N ALA A 397 -3.27 -12.20 -8.89
CA ALA A 397 -2.01 -11.60 -8.43
C ALA A 397 -2.15 -10.20 -7.81
N TRP A 398 -3.37 -9.70 -7.64
CA TRP A 398 -3.64 -8.37 -7.07
C TRP A 398 -2.99 -8.15 -5.71
N GLU A 399 -2.53 -6.92 -5.50
CA GLU A 399 -2.12 -6.36 -4.23
C GLU A 399 -2.86 -5.02 -3.97
N PRO A 400 -3.16 -4.68 -2.72
CA PRO A 400 -3.93 -3.50 -2.38
C PRO A 400 -3.20 -2.19 -2.65
N SER A 401 -3.94 -1.26 -3.23
CA SER A 401 -3.73 0.19 -3.13
C SER A 401 -5.08 0.85 -2.81
N HIS A 402 -5.06 1.96 -2.08
CA HIS A 402 -6.28 2.60 -1.58
C HIS A 402 -6.20 4.12 -1.73
N ASP A 403 -7.35 4.77 -1.64
CA ASP A 403 -7.45 6.23 -1.62
C ASP A 403 -6.99 6.79 -0.26
N THR A 404 -5.71 7.15 -0.18
CA THR A 404 -5.09 7.64 1.08
C THR A 404 -5.76 8.93 1.56
N GLU A 405 -6.08 9.84 0.65
CA GLU A 405 -6.60 11.16 0.99
C GLU A 405 -8.09 11.10 1.37
N LEU A 406 -8.85 10.16 0.80
CA LEU A 406 -10.21 9.88 1.25
C LEU A 406 -10.24 9.30 2.67
N TRP A 407 -9.28 8.42 3.02
CA TRP A 407 -9.18 7.92 4.39
C TRP A 407 -8.88 9.06 5.37
N LYS A 408 -7.85 9.86 5.11
CA LYS A 408 -7.48 11.01 5.97
C LYS A 408 -8.63 11.99 6.16
N SER A 409 -9.33 12.34 5.08
CA SER A 409 -10.35 13.39 5.12
C SER A 409 -11.73 12.93 5.59
N ARG A 410 -12.11 11.66 5.33
CA ARG A 410 -13.49 11.18 5.57
C ARG A 410 -13.57 9.81 6.26
N LYS A 411 -12.45 9.18 6.59
CA LYS A 411 -12.38 7.82 7.17
C LYS A 411 -13.18 6.78 6.36
N ARG A 412 -13.18 6.94 5.04
CA ARG A 412 -13.78 5.99 4.09
C ARG A 412 -12.69 5.21 3.38
N LEU A 413 -12.77 3.88 3.41
CA LEU A 413 -11.79 2.99 2.78
C LEU A 413 -12.28 2.60 1.38
N HIS A 414 -11.67 3.20 0.35
CA HIS A 414 -11.90 2.85 -1.05
C HIS A 414 -10.64 2.17 -1.62
N LEU A 415 -10.79 0.97 -2.17
CA LEU A 415 -9.70 0.16 -2.72
C LEU A 415 -9.74 0.15 -4.25
N PHE A 416 -8.57 0.24 -4.88
CA PHE A 416 -8.43 -0.13 -6.29
C PHE A 416 -8.45 -1.66 -6.39
N VAL A 417 -9.43 -2.23 -7.10
CA VAL A 417 -9.59 -3.68 -7.24
C VAL A 417 -9.64 -4.07 -8.71
N GLN A 418 -8.80 -5.01 -9.12
CA GLN A 418 -8.82 -5.59 -10.45
C GLN A 418 -8.28 -7.02 -10.38
N HIS A 419 -8.92 -7.96 -11.07
CA HIS A 419 -8.34 -9.29 -11.24
C HIS A 419 -7.19 -9.22 -12.25
N ALA A 420 -5.98 -9.47 -11.77
CA ALA A 420 -4.78 -9.51 -12.58
C ALA A 420 -4.06 -10.86 -12.43
N LYS A 421 -3.26 -11.25 -13.42
CA LYS A 421 -2.34 -12.38 -13.34
C LYS A 421 -0.90 -11.89 -13.30
N GLN A 422 0.02 -12.75 -12.90
CA GLN A 422 1.45 -12.48 -12.94
C GLN A 422 2.17 -13.80 -13.24
N GLY A 423 3.04 -13.82 -14.25
CA GLY A 423 3.99 -14.91 -14.44
C GLY A 423 5.28 -14.65 -13.66
N ASP A 424 5.98 -15.72 -13.29
CA ASP A 424 7.32 -15.61 -12.68
C ASP A 424 8.35 -15.04 -13.66
N GLY A 425 9.31 -14.27 -13.16
CA GLY A 425 10.40 -13.64 -13.92
C GLY A 425 9.90 -12.64 -14.95
N GLU A 426 9.04 -11.70 -14.52
CA GLU A 426 8.41 -10.67 -15.39
C GLU A 426 7.63 -11.26 -16.59
N ARG A 427 7.17 -12.50 -16.51
CA ARG A 427 6.42 -13.13 -17.61
C ARG A 427 4.96 -12.70 -17.62
N VAL A 428 4.44 -12.59 -18.84
CA VAL A 428 3.03 -12.32 -19.13
C VAL A 428 2.24 -13.63 -19.12
N VAL A 429 1.01 -13.60 -18.61
CA VAL A 429 0.07 -14.73 -18.71
C VAL A 429 -1.10 -14.33 -19.57
N GLU A 430 -1.36 -15.08 -20.65
CA GLU A 430 -2.50 -14.79 -21.53
C GLU A 430 -3.81 -14.77 -20.73
N PHE A 431 -4.45 -13.61 -20.75
CA PHE A 431 -5.66 -13.34 -19.99
C PHE A 431 -6.39 -12.14 -20.60
N ALA A 432 -7.71 -12.23 -20.69
CA ALA A 432 -8.52 -11.14 -21.20
C ALA A 432 -8.49 -9.94 -20.23
N PRO A 433 -8.50 -8.70 -20.73
CA PRO A 433 -8.64 -7.50 -19.91
C PRO A 433 -9.80 -7.63 -18.92
N GLN A 434 -9.54 -7.34 -17.65
CA GLN A 434 -10.51 -7.47 -16.57
C GLN A 434 -11.03 -6.08 -16.15
N PRO A 435 -12.28 -5.99 -15.67
CA PRO A 435 -12.81 -4.75 -15.11
C PRO A 435 -11.99 -4.30 -13.90
N VAL A 436 -11.70 -3.00 -13.88
CA VAL A 436 -11.21 -2.24 -12.74
C VAL A 436 -12.42 -1.75 -11.96
N TYR A 437 -12.35 -1.88 -10.64
CA TYR A 437 -13.36 -1.41 -9.70
C TYR A 437 -12.74 -0.49 -8.66
N VAL A 438 -13.57 0.38 -8.11
CA VAL A 438 -13.38 0.90 -6.76
C VAL A 438 -14.27 0.10 -5.82
N LEU A 439 -13.67 -0.62 -4.87
CA LEU A 439 -14.39 -1.31 -3.80
C LEU A 439 -14.52 -0.35 -2.61
N GLU A 440 -15.75 0.07 -2.34
CA GLU A 440 -16.12 0.91 -1.21
C GLU A 440 -16.44 0.01 -0.02
N VAL A 441 -15.63 0.10 1.05
CA VAL A 441 -15.88 -0.63 2.30
C VAL A 441 -16.78 0.24 3.17
N ILE A 442 -17.98 -0.26 3.46
CA ILE A 442 -18.99 0.44 4.25
C ILE A 442 -18.82 0.02 5.72
N ARG A 443 -18.72 1.02 6.58
CA ARG A 443 -18.55 0.88 8.03
C ARG A 443 -19.90 0.85 8.74
#